data_AF-A0A9E1YYC1-F1
#
_entry.id   AF-A0A9E1YYC1-F1
#
_cell.length_a   1.000
_cell.length_b   1.000
_cell.length_c   1.000
_cell.angle_alpha   90.00
_cell.angle_beta   90.00
_cell.angle_gamma   90.00
#
_symmetry.space_group_name_H-M   'P 1'
#
loop_
_entity.id
_entity.type
_entity.pdbx_description
1 polymer ?
#
loop_
_entity_poly.entity_id
_entity_poly.type
_entity_poly.pdbx_seq_one_letter_code
_entity_poly.pdbx_strand_id
1 'polypeptide(L)'
;HMMHLMESGMDFCPMMNGEVFSCEGVQGPSGAVPRGLVVAGTIGSIHVENIRVTNCYGGLLLYKCGLGVTISNCIFEGNFVGGAMQDAQATLTNCVFRDNEAIIGGIQIDAYSNGYTDITFIDCVIENNRGIFSSYSGIGGMLVSDSTVTMQGCTVRNNFASSPNGDAIGGLLIKISANVSLTDTTLCGNIGDDTPGPQIVGDYTDNGGNTIEDECPVDCVEDINGDGTVSVSDLLQLIGAWGPCGGCDEDIDDSGEVNVSDLLTVIAAWGDCE
;
A
#
# COMPACT_ATOMS: atom_id res chain seq x y z
N HIS A 1 20.50 -17.76 -2.81
CA HIS A 1 20.43 -18.93 -1.89
C HIS A 1 19.63 -18.49 -0.66
N MET A 2 18.32 -18.40 -0.81
CA MET A 2 17.29 -18.36 0.24
C MET A 2 15.96 -18.54 -0.50
N MET A 3 15.65 -19.80 -0.80
CA MET A 3 14.38 -20.20 -1.37
C MET A 3 14.16 -21.64 -0.92
N HIS A 4 13.65 -21.80 0.29
CA HIS A 4 13.07 -23.02 0.81
C HIS A 4 12.07 -22.59 1.88
N LEU A 5 10.78 -22.72 1.58
CA LEU A 5 9.70 -22.99 2.53
C LEU A 5 8.44 -23.29 1.68
N MET A 6 8.52 -24.43 0.99
CA MET A 6 7.39 -25.27 0.63
C MET A 6 7.59 -26.58 1.38
N GLU A 7 6.97 -26.73 2.55
CA GLU A 7 6.64 -28.05 3.08
C GLU A 7 5.21 -28.01 3.63
N SER A 8 4.38 -28.79 2.94
CA SER A 8 3.23 -29.55 3.43
C SER A 8 2.70 -29.28 4.84
N GLY A 9 1.43 -28.87 4.90
CA GLY A 9 0.52 -29.32 5.97
C GLY A 9 0.18 -28.31 7.07
N MET A 10 -0.23 -27.09 6.73
CA MET A 10 -1.00 -26.26 7.67
C MET A 10 -2.36 -25.92 7.10
N ASP A 11 -3.36 -26.25 7.91
CA ASP A 11 -4.78 -26.19 7.64
C ASP A 11 -5.23 -24.78 7.21
N PHE A 12 -6.09 -24.76 6.18
CA PHE A 12 -6.92 -23.62 5.86
C PHE A 12 -7.70 -23.22 7.12
N CYS A 13 -7.42 -22.04 7.68
CA CYS A 13 -8.37 -21.42 8.59
C CYS A 13 -9.56 -20.95 7.72
N PRO A 14 -10.80 -21.39 7.97
CA PRO A 14 -11.95 -20.94 7.20
C PRO A 14 -12.12 -19.44 7.46
N MET A 15 -11.80 -18.60 6.47
CA MET A 15 -11.89 -17.15 6.60
C MET A 15 -13.33 -16.73 6.88
N MET A 16 -13.57 -16.11 8.04
CA MET A 16 -14.78 -15.36 8.34
C MET A 16 -14.52 -13.89 8.02
N ASN A 17 -15.44 -13.25 7.29
CA ASN A 17 -15.40 -11.84 6.95
C ASN A 17 -15.27 -10.96 8.21
N GLY A 18 -14.38 -9.96 8.19
CA GLY A 18 -14.28 -8.94 9.24
C GLY A 18 -13.31 -9.23 10.40
N GLU A 19 -12.43 -10.23 10.28
CA GLU A 19 -11.52 -10.61 11.36
C GLU A 19 -10.13 -9.94 11.27
N VAL A 20 -9.61 -9.52 12.43
CA VAL A 20 -8.20 -9.14 12.60
C VAL A 20 -7.39 -10.41 12.88
N PHE A 21 -6.47 -10.74 11.98
CA PHE A 21 -5.51 -11.81 12.14
C PHE A 21 -4.16 -11.26 12.58
N SER A 22 -3.72 -11.63 13.77
CA SER A 22 -2.38 -11.27 14.28
C SER A 22 -1.55 -12.52 14.52
N CYS A 23 -0.30 -12.49 14.07
CA CYS A 23 0.68 -13.55 14.35
C CYS A 23 1.45 -13.31 15.67
N GLU A 24 1.12 -12.27 16.43
CA GLU A 24 1.79 -11.95 17.69
C GLU A 24 1.67 -13.09 18.70
N GLY A 25 2.79 -13.52 19.29
CA GLY A 25 2.83 -14.63 20.25
C GLY A 25 2.63 -16.02 19.64
N VAL A 26 2.44 -16.14 18.32
CA VAL A 26 2.30 -17.43 17.63
C VAL A 26 3.67 -17.91 17.16
N GLN A 27 4.08 -19.09 17.61
CA GLN A 27 5.31 -19.75 17.17
C GLN A 27 4.97 -21.07 16.48
N GLY A 28 5.46 -21.23 15.25
CA GLY A 28 5.41 -22.51 14.55
C GLY A 28 6.30 -23.57 15.22
N PRO A 29 6.25 -24.83 14.76
CA PRO A 29 6.98 -25.97 15.36
C PRO A 29 8.52 -25.79 15.46
N SER A 30 9.07 -24.82 14.72
CA SER A 30 10.51 -24.45 14.70
C SER A 30 10.82 -23.07 15.32
N GLY A 31 9.85 -22.42 15.97
CA GLY A 31 9.98 -21.05 16.45
C GLY A 31 9.81 -19.97 15.37
N ALA A 32 9.45 -20.36 14.15
CA ALA A 32 9.18 -19.43 13.06
C ALA A 32 7.85 -18.67 13.28
N VAL A 33 7.86 -17.36 13.00
CA VAL A 33 6.64 -16.54 12.96
C VAL A 33 5.78 -17.00 11.77
N PRO A 34 4.46 -17.21 11.95
CA PRO A 34 3.61 -17.67 10.88
C PRO A 34 3.50 -16.66 9.72
N ARG A 35 3.15 -17.20 8.55
CA ARG A 35 2.70 -16.40 7.41
C ARG A 35 1.27 -15.92 7.68
N GLY A 36 0.96 -14.72 7.19
CA GLY A 36 -0.37 -14.13 7.19
C GLY A 36 -1.29 -14.78 6.16
N LEU A 37 -1.94 -13.97 5.31
CA LEU A 37 -2.82 -14.49 4.27
C LEU A 37 -2.01 -15.16 3.16
N VAL A 38 -2.34 -16.41 2.84
CA VAL A 38 -1.75 -17.15 1.72
C VAL A 38 -2.83 -17.64 0.77
N VAL A 39 -2.72 -17.28 -0.50
CA VAL A 39 -3.56 -17.81 -1.59
C VAL A 39 -2.64 -18.51 -2.58
N ALA A 40 -2.78 -19.84 -2.72
CA ALA A 40 -1.88 -20.61 -3.57
C ALA A 40 -2.51 -21.80 -4.31
N GLY A 41 -2.09 -22.02 -5.56
CA GLY A 41 -2.41 -23.22 -6.34
C GLY A 41 -3.86 -23.34 -6.80
N THR A 42 -4.52 -22.23 -7.11
CA THR A 42 -5.98 -22.17 -7.24
C THR A 42 -6.42 -22.21 -8.71
N ILE A 43 -7.46 -23.01 -8.98
CA ILE A 43 -8.08 -23.18 -10.31
C ILE A 43 -9.50 -22.59 -10.39
N GLY A 44 -9.94 -21.88 -9.34
CA GLY A 44 -11.27 -21.26 -9.25
C GLY A 44 -11.22 -19.86 -8.64
N SER A 45 -12.36 -19.16 -8.64
CA SER A 45 -12.44 -17.80 -8.10
C SER A 45 -12.34 -17.78 -6.58
N ILE A 46 -11.51 -16.88 -6.07
CA ILE A 46 -11.33 -16.64 -4.64
C ILE A 46 -11.57 -15.16 -4.41
N HIS A 47 -12.40 -14.87 -3.43
CA HIS A 47 -12.71 -13.52 -3.01
C HIS A 47 -12.35 -13.41 -1.53
N VAL A 48 -11.43 -12.51 -1.20
CA VAL A 48 -11.07 -12.19 0.18
C VAL A 48 -11.45 -10.74 0.44
N GLU A 49 -12.14 -10.48 1.53
CA GLU A 49 -12.56 -9.14 1.86
C GLU A 49 -12.50 -8.83 3.35
N ASN A 50 -12.25 -7.56 3.68
CA ASN A 50 -12.40 -7.01 5.03
C ASN A 50 -11.57 -7.75 6.08
N ILE A 51 -10.30 -8.04 5.77
CA ILE A 51 -9.37 -8.65 6.72
C ILE A 51 -8.24 -7.68 7.07
N ARG A 52 -7.70 -7.82 8.28
CA ARG A 52 -6.48 -7.11 8.71
C ARG A 52 -5.43 -8.12 9.18
N VAL A 53 -4.25 -8.11 8.57
CA VAL A 53 -3.14 -9.02 8.86
C VAL A 53 -1.99 -8.24 9.49
N THR A 54 -1.59 -8.65 10.69
CA THR A 54 -0.59 -7.92 11.50
C THR A 54 0.48 -8.81 12.11
N ASN A 55 1.68 -8.26 12.30
CA ASN A 55 2.78 -8.88 13.05
C ASN A 55 3.21 -10.27 12.50
N CYS A 56 2.96 -10.55 11.22
CA CYS A 56 3.29 -11.81 10.58
C CYS A 56 4.61 -11.75 9.80
N TYR A 57 5.18 -12.92 9.47
CA TYR A 57 6.37 -12.98 8.60
C TYR A 57 6.08 -12.47 7.18
N GLY A 58 4.84 -12.62 6.71
CA GLY A 58 4.37 -12.02 5.47
C GLY A 58 2.91 -11.65 5.61
N GLY A 59 2.52 -10.45 5.17
CA GLY A 59 1.13 -9.99 5.21
C GLY A 59 0.27 -10.73 4.19
N LEU A 60 0.60 -10.59 2.91
CA LEU A 60 -0.04 -11.27 1.79
C LEU A 60 0.95 -12.11 0.99
N LEU A 61 0.61 -13.37 0.70
CA LEU A 61 1.31 -14.20 -0.27
C LEU A 61 0.33 -14.71 -1.34
N LEU A 62 0.56 -14.30 -2.59
CA LEU A 62 -0.10 -14.87 -3.77
C LEU A 62 0.90 -15.74 -4.52
N TYR A 63 0.58 -17.03 -4.70
CA TYR A 63 1.51 -17.95 -5.34
C TYR A 63 0.81 -18.94 -6.28
N LYS A 64 1.13 -18.91 -7.58
CA LYS A 64 0.54 -19.85 -8.56
C LYS A 64 -1.00 -19.85 -8.52
N CYS A 65 -1.58 -18.66 -8.55
CA CYS A 65 -3.03 -18.46 -8.59
C CYS A 65 -3.46 -17.73 -9.87
N GLY A 66 -4.66 -18.01 -10.38
CA GLY A 66 -5.15 -17.47 -11.66
C GLY A 66 -6.14 -16.30 -11.53
N LEU A 67 -6.62 -15.81 -12.68
CA LEU A 67 -7.50 -14.63 -12.89
C LEU A 67 -8.74 -14.49 -11.99
N GLY A 68 -9.13 -15.52 -11.25
CA GLY A 68 -10.30 -15.49 -10.37
C GLY A 68 -10.05 -14.93 -8.97
N VAL A 69 -8.82 -14.51 -8.64
CA VAL A 69 -8.48 -14.02 -7.30
C VAL A 69 -8.75 -12.52 -7.19
N THR A 70 -9.63 -12.12 -6.26
CA THR A 70 -9.82 -10.73 -5.86
C THR A 70 -9.61 -10.57 -4.35
N ILE A 71 -8.97 -9.47 -3.97
CA ILE A 71 -8.78 -9.10 -2.57
C ILE A 71 -9.24 -7.65 -2.40
N SER A 72 -10.18 -7.40 -1.48
CA SER A 72 -10.79 -6.09 -1.33
C SER A 72 -10.88 -5.61 0.11
N ASN A 73 -10.65 -4.33 0.37
CA ASN A 73 -10.79 -3.75 1.73
C ASN A 73 -9.91 -4.44 2.78
N CYS A 74 -8.69 -4.84 2.41
CA CYS A 74 -7.79 -5.57 3.28
C CYS A 74 -6.62 -4.70 3.73
N ILE A 75 -6.15 -4.91 4.96
CA ILE A 75 -5.03 -4.17 5.54
C ILE A 75 -3.91 -5.15 5.90
N PHE A 76 -2.70 -4.89 5.42
CA PHE A 76 -1.49 -5.66 5.72
C PHE A 76 -0.48 -4.71 6.39
N GLU A 77 -0.43 -4.74 7.73
CA GLU A 77 0.35 -3.77 8.50
C GLU A 77 1.34 -4.40 9.49
N GLY A 78 2.49 -3.76 9.71
CA GLY A 78 3.44 -4.20 10.74
C GLY A 78 3.98 -5.62 10.51
N ASN A 79 3.96 -6.12 9.27
CA ASN A 79 4.49 -7.42 8.93
C ASN A 79 5.97 -7.29 8.52
N PHE A 80 6.69 -8.41 8.52
CA PHE A 80 8.05 -8.41 8.01
C PHE A 80 8.04 -8.12 6.50
N VAL A 81 7.34 -8.91 5.68
CA VAL A 81 7.06 -8.56 4.28
C VAL A 81 5.60 -8.14 4.15
N GLY A 82 5.30 -6.97 3.58
CA GLY A 82 3.91 -6.54 3.38
C GLY A 82 3.15 -7.46 2.41
N GLY A 83 3.70 -7.65 1.20
CA GLY A 83 3.14 -8.51 0.17
C GLY A 83 4.20 -9.19 -0.69
N ALA A 84 3.94 -10.44 -1.07
CA ALA A 84 4.73 -11.20 -2.04
C ALA A 84 3.80 -11.86 -3.06
N MET A 85 4.01 -11.61 -4.34
CA MET A 85 3.15 -12.08 -5.41
C MET A 85 3.99 -12.73 -6.50
N GLN A 86 3.72 -14.00 -6.79
CA GLN A 86 4.58 -14.81 -7.64
C GLN A 86 3.82 -15.85 -8.45
N ASP A 87 4.09 -15.87 -9.75
CA ASP A 87 3.36 -16.67 -10.75
C ASP A 87 1.83 -16.53 -10.57
N ALA A 88 1.37 -15.31 -10.26
CA ALA A 88 0.05 -15.05 -9.74
C ALA A 88 -0.71 -14.01 -10.57
N GLN A 89 -2.02 -14.19 -10.70
CA GLN A 89 -2.91 -13.19 -11.27
C GLN A 89 -3.99 -12.83 -10.27
N ALA A 90 -4.16 -11.53 -9.99
CA ALA A 90 -5.14 -11.06 -9.02
C ALA A 90 -5.49 -9.58 -9.21
N THR A 91 -6.67 -9.19 -8.72
CA THR A 91 -7.06 -7.80 -8.55
C THR A 91 -7.16 -7.47 -7.08
N LEU A 92 -6.45 -6.43 -6.64
CA LEU A 92 -6.53 -5.86 -5.32
C LEU A 92 -7.28 -4.53 -5.41
N THR A 93 -8.28 -4.33 -4.56
CA THR A 93 -9.08 -3.10 -4.55
C THR A 93 -9.16 -2.55 -3.13
N ASN A 94 -8.93 -1.25 -2.95
CA ASN A 94 -9.05 -0.59 -1.65
C ASN A 94 -8.28 -1.33 -0.54
N CYS A 95 -7.06 -1.78 -0.86
CA CYS A 95 -6.20 -2.50 0.07
C CYS A 95 -5.03 -1.62 0.51
N VAL A 96 -4.61 -1.78 1.77
CA VAL A 96 -3.55 -0.98 2.39
C VAL A 96 -2.39 -1.88 2.79
N PHE A 97 -1.17 -1.52 2.39
CA PHE A 97 0.08 -2.12 2.82
C PHE A 97 0.90 -1.06 3.55
N ARG A 98 1.04 -1.19 4.88
CA ARG A 98 1.71 -0.16 5.66
C ARG A 98 2.61 -0.63 6.78
N ASP A 99 3.60 0.18 7.14
CA ASP A 99 4.45 -0.06 8.30
C ASP A 99 5.15 -1.44 8.28
N ASN A 100 5.36 -2.02 7.09
CA ASN A 100 6.00 -3.32 6.93
C ASN A 100 7.52 -3.14 6.75
N GLU A 101 8.34 -4.02 7.34
CA GLU A 101 9.80 -3.88 7.38
C GLU A 101 10.55 -5.16 6.97
N ALA A 102 11.13 -5.15 5.76
CA ALA A 102 12.00 -6.21 5.22
C ALA A 102 12.97 -5.61 4.19
N ILE A 103 13.77 -6.45 3.52
CA ILE A 103 14.59 -5.98 2.38
C ILE A 103 13.72 -5.29 1.32
N ILE A 104 12.52 -5.83 1.11
CA ILE A 104 11.45 -5.20 0.35
C ILE A 104 10.30 -5.06 1.33
N GLY A 105 10.12 -3.86 1.88
CA GLY A 105 9.18 -3.61 2.97
C GLY A 105 7.73 -3.81 2.52
N GLY A 106 7.31 -3.05 1.51
CA GLY A 106 5.94 -3.05 1.02
C GLY A 106 5.61 -4.31 0.21
N ILE A 107 5.86 -4.31 -1.10
CA ILE A 107 5.40 -5.39 -1.98
C ILE A 107 6.50 -5.88 -2.93
N GLN A 108 6.71 -7.19 -2.99
CA GLN A 108 7.52 -7.84 -4.02
C GLN A 108 6.62 -8.55 -5.04
N ILE A 109 6.85 -8.26 -6.32
CA ILE A 109 6.16 -8.88 -7.45
C ILE A 109 7.20 -9.45 -8.41
N ASP A 110 7.24 -10.78 -8.53
CA ASP A 110 8.17 -11.50 -9.40
C ASP A 110 7.50 -12.68 -10.10
N ALA A 111 8.20 -13.29 -11.06
CA ALA A 111 7.78 -14.54 -11.70
C ALA A 111 9.00 -15.45 -11.88
N TYR A 112 8.81 -16.77 -11.77
CA TYR A 112 9.88 -17.74 -11.99
C TYR A 112 9.57 -18.72 -13.12
N SER A 113 10.61 -19.10 -13.87
CA SER A 113 10.62 -20.33 -14.69
C SER A 113 9.41 -20.48 -15.64
N ASN A 114 9.27 -19.56 -16.62
CA ASN A 114 8.13 -19.47 -17.56
C ASN A 114 6.78 -19.12 -16.90
N GLY A 115 6.76 -18.74 -15.63
CA GLY A 115 5.61 -18.13 -14.97
C GLY A 115 5.34 -16.71 -15.47
N TYR A 116 4.15 -16.22 -15.17
CA TYR A 116 3.70 -14.87 -15.48
C TYR A 116 2.88 -14.36 -14.31
N THR A 117 3.26 -13.21 -13.78
CA THR A 117 2.55 -12.51 -12.70
C THR A 117 1.89 -11.26 -13.27
N ASP A 118 0.60 -11.09 -13.00
CA ASP A 118 -0.22 -9.99 -13.50
C ASP A 118 -1.14 -9.47 -12.40
N ILE A 119 -0.79 -8.32 -11.84
CA ILE A 119 -1.48 -7.79 -10.67
C ILE A 119 -2.08 -6.43 -11.00
N THR A 120 -3.37 -6.29 -10.75
CA THR A 120 -4.07 -5.01 -10.83
C THR A 120 -4.31 -4.48 -9.41
N PHE A 121 -3.88 -3.25 -9.14
CA PHE A 121 -4.21 -2.49 -7.95
C PHE A 121 -5.19 -1.37 -8.33
N ILE A 122 -6.27 -1.25 -7.56
CA ILE A 122 -7.30 -0.22 -7.73
C ILE A 122 -7.53 0.43 -6.38
N ASP A 123 -7.33 1.74 -6.28
CA ASP A 123 -7.53 2.51 -5.04
C ASP A 123 -6.75 1.94 -3.84
N CYS A 124 -5.57 1.35 -4.09
CA CYS A 124 -4.73 0.77 -3.07
C CYS A 124 -3.72 1.78 -2.52
N VAL A 125 -3.34 1.61 -1.25
CA VAL A 125 -2.35 2.45 -0.57
C VAL A 125 -1.15 1.61 -0.15
N ILE A 126 0.06 2.08 -0.47
CA ILE A 126 1.33 1.50 -0.05
C ILE A 126 2.10 2.61 0.67
N GLU A 127 2.14 2.55 2.00
CA GLU A 127 2.65 3.67 2.81
C GLU A 127 3.55 3.28 3.97
N ASN A 128 4.50 4.14 4.33
CA ASN A 128 5.33 3.99 5.52
C ASN A 128 6.08 2.65 5.62
N ASN A 129 6.25 1.93 4.50
CA ASN A 129 6.97 0.68 4.50
C ASN A 129 8.47 0.95 4.45
N ARG A 130 9.24 0.07 5.09
CA ARG A 130 10.67 0.24 5.30
C ARG A 130 11.49 -0.87 4.63
N GLY A 131 12.28 -0.47 3.64
CA GLY A 131 13.31 -1.27 3.00
C GLY A 131 14.59 -1.29 3.82
N ILE A 132 14.82 -2.36 4.57
CA ILE A 132 16.02 -2.55 5.39
C ILE A 132 17.13 -3.28 4.65
N PHE A 133 18.33 -2.77 4.84
CA PHE A 133 19.55 -3.32 4.25
C PHE A 133 19.90 -4.73 4.77
N SER A 134 20.42 -5.57 3.87
CA SER A 134 21.17 -6.78 4.23
C SER A 134 22.40 -7.00 3.33
N SER A 135 22.36 -7.91 2.37
CA SER A 135 23.40 -8.05 1.32
C SER A 135 23.01 -7.34 0.02
N TYR A 136 21.85 -6.68 0.03
CA TYR A 136 21.20 -6.03 -1.11
C TYR A 136 20.60 -4.69 -0.66
N SER A 137 20.37 -3.80 -1.62
CA SER A 137 19.75 -2.48 -1.42
C SER A 137 18.29 -2.64 -1.00
N GLY A 138 17.87 -1.88 0.01
CA GLY A 138 16.49 -1.89 0.49
C GLY A 138 15.52 -1.26 -0.50
N ILE A 139 14.28 -1.74 -0.49
CA ILE A 139 13.16 -1.17 -1.27
C ILE A 139 11.99 -0.93 -0.31
N GLY A 140 11.51 0.30 -0.24
CA GLY A 140 10.44 0.70 0.67
C GLY A 140 9.08 0.25 0.15
N GLY A 141 8.66 0.80 -0.99
CA GLY A 141 7.32 0.66 -1.55
C GLY A 141 7.10 -0.65 -2.28
N MET A 142 7.54 -0.76 -3.53
CA MET A 142 7.31 -1.97 -4.33
C MET A 142 8.44 -2.28 -5.31
N LEU A 143 8.79 -3.55 -5.41
CA LEU A 143 9.64 -4.12 -6.44
C LEU A 143 8.80 -4.88 -7.47
N VAL A 144 9.00 -4.60 -8.75
CA VAL A 144 8.41 -5.36 -9.86
C VAL A 144 9.50 -5.91 -10.77
N SER A 145 9.44 -7.22 -11.04
CA SER A 145 10.35 -7.93 -11.96
C SER A 145 9.61 -9.01 -12.74
N ASP A 146 9.93 -9.20 -14.03
CA ASP A 146 9.38 -10.29 -14.86
C ASP A 146 7.84 -10.40 -14.83
N SER A 147 7.15 -9.27 -14.62
CA SER A 147 5.72 -9.22 -14.29
C SER A 147 5.03 -8.01 -14.92
N THR A 148 3.71 -8.07 -15.01
CA THR A 148 2.86 -6.94 -15.37
C THR A 148 2.14 -6.40 -14.14
N VAL A 149 2.13 -5.08 -13.97
CA VAL A 149 1.38 -4.42 -12.88
C VAL A 149 0.60 -3.25 -13.44
N THR A 150 -0.69 -3.18 -13.11
CA THR A 150 -1.55 -2.02 -13.39
C THR A 150 -1.91 -1.35 -12.07
N MET A 151 -1.68 -0.05 -11.96
CA MET A 151 -2.11 0.75 -10.80
C MET A 151 -3.07 1.84 -11.27
N GLN A 152 -4.25 1.88 -10.66
CA GLN A 152 -5.30 2.87 -10.93
C GLN A 152 -5.75 3.49 -9.61
N GLY A 153 -5.78 4.82 -9.50
CA GLY A 153 -6.25 5.49 -8.28
C GLY A 153 -5.39 5.20 -7.04
N CYS A 154 -4.18 4.66 -7.21
CA CYS A 154 -3.38 4.17 -6.09
C CYS A 154 -2.53 5.29 -5.47
N THR A 155 -2.09 5.08 -4.24
CA THR A 155 -1.14 5.98 -3.56
C THR A 155 0.07 5.19 -3.05
N VAL A 156 1.28 5.63 -3.42
CA VAL A 156 2.55 5.10 -2.90
C VAL A 156 3.27 6.22 -2.20
N ARG A 157 3.25 6.23 -0.86
CA ARG A 157 3.75 7.39 -0.11
C ARG A 157 4.61 7.07 1.09
N ASN A 158 5.52 7.99 1.44
CA ASN A 158 6.27 7.96 2.69
C ASN A 158 7.01 6.63 2.95
N ASN A 159 7.30 5.85 1.91
CA ASN A 159 8.05 4.62 2.05
C ASN A 159 9.54 4.98 2.10
N PHE A 160 10.27 4.31 3.00
CA PHE A 160 11.66 4.60 3.27
C PHE A 160 12.53 3.41 2.91
N ALA A 161 13.73 3.64 2.37
CA ALA A 161 14.71 2.59 2.15
C ALA A 161 16.13 3.05 2.47
N SER A 162 16.98 2.10 2.86
CA SER A 162 18.40 2.35 3.13
C SER A 162 19.32 1.30 2.48
N SER A 163 20.51 1.74 2.08
CA SER A 163 21.58 0.99 1.43
C SER A 163 22.94 1.65 1.72
N PRO A 164 23.98 0.87 2.06
CA PRO A 164 25.33 1.42 2.23
C PRO A 164 25.97 1.87 0.92
N ASN A 165 25.37 1.51 -0.23
CA ASN A 165 25.90 1.83 -1.55
C ASN A 165 25.27 3.10 -2.15
N GLY A 166 24.30 3.73 -1.48
CA GLY A 166 23.62 4.92 -2.00
C GLY A 166 22.67 4.61 -3.17
N ASP A 167 22.07 3.42 -3.17
CA ASP A 167 21.19 2.92 -4.23
C ASP A 167 19.86 2.37 -3.70
N ALA A 168 19.46 2.77 -2.49
CA ALA A 168 18.16 2.43 -1.94
C ALA A 168 17.03 3.15 -2.67
N ILE A 169 15.85 2.53 -2.70
CA ILE A 169 14.68 3.09 -3.41
C ILE A 169 13.50 3.09 -2.46
N GLY A 170 13.05 4.30 -2.07
CA GLY A 170 11.89 4.47 -1.22
C GLY A 170 10.60 4.01 -1.90
N GLY A 171 10.35 4.46 -3.13
CA GLY A 171 9.09 4.24 -3.85
C GLY A 171 9.05 2.93 -4.65
N LEU A 172 8.92 3.06 -5.98
CA LEU A 172 8.84 1.93 -6.90
C LEU A 172 10.19 1.62 -7.55
N LEU A 173 10.60 0.35 -7.53
CA LEU A 173 11.66 -0.19 -8.38
C LEU A 173 11.06 -1.12 -9.44
N ILE A 174 11.17 -0.73 -10.70
CA ILE A 174 10.70 -1.47 -11.86
C ILE A 174 11.94 -2.00 -12.60
N LYS A 175 12.08 -3.33 -12.66
CA LYS A 175 13.15 -3.97 -13.43
C LYS A 175 12.83 -3.93 -14.93
N ILE A 176 13.87 -3.96 -15.75
CA ILE A 176 13.77 -3.92 -17.23
C ILE A 176 12.89 -5.01 -17.86
N SER A 177 12.60 -6.09 -17.13
CA SER A 177 11.75 -7.18 -17.58
C SER A 177 10.28 -7.05 -17.16
N ALA A 178 9.95 -6.00 -16.40
CA ALA A 178 8.61 -5.72 -15.94
C ALA A 178 7.91 -4.69 -16.83
N ASN A 179 6.58 -4.72 -16.83
CA ASN A 179 5.73 -3.73 -17.45
C ASN A 179 4.80 -3.15 -16.37
N VAL A 180 4.93 -1.86 -16.07
CA VAL A 180 4.06 -1.18 -15.12
C VAL A 180 3.32 -0.07 -15.84
N SER A 181 2.02 0.06 -15.59
CA SER A 181 1.21 1.17 -16.07
C SER A 181 0.52 1.89 -14.91
N LEU A 182 0.56 3.21 -14.93
CA LEU A 182 -0.01 4.08 -13.90
C LEU A 182 -1.11 4.96 -14.50
N THR A 183 -2.25 5.01 -13.82
CA THR A 183 -3.37 5.91 -14.14
C THR A 183 -3.85 6.53 -12.84
N ASP A 184 -4.07 7.85 -12.80
CA ASP A 184 -4.61 8.56 -11.62
C ASP A 184 -3.91 8.16 -10.30
N THR A 185 -2.60 7.90 -10.35
CA THR A 185 -1.83 7.35 -9.21
C THR A 185 -0.88 8.40 -8.64
N THR A 186 -0.85 8.51 -7.32
CA THR A 186 0.03 9.44 -6.59
C THR A 186 1.24 8.70 -6.03
N LEU A 187 2.44 9.21 -6.29
CA LEU A 187 3.69 8.75 -5.71
C LEU A 187 4.45 9.92 -5.10
N CYS A 188 4.63 9.89 -3.79
CA CYS A 188 5.17 11.06 -3.09
C CYS A 188 5.87 10.75 -1.77
N GLY A 189 6.74 11.63 -1.29
CA GLY A 189 7.34 11.51 0.04
C GLY A 189 8.20 10.26 0.25
N ASN A 190 8.45 9.46 -0.79
CA ASN A 190 9.24 8.25 -0.66
C ASN A 190 10.73 8.61 -0.63
N ILE A 191 11.48 8.02 0.29
CA ILE A 191 12.86 8.40 0.62
C ILE A 191 13.78 7.19 0.43
N GLY A 192 14.86 7.36 -0.34
CA GLY A 192 15.96 6.39 -0.45
C GLY A 192 17.25 7.01 0.08
N ASP A 193 17.91 6.35 1.04
CA ASP A 193 19.20 6.81 1.61
C ASP A 193 19.16 8.27 2.10
N ASP A 194 18.14 8.59 2.89
CA ASP A 194 17.85 9.93 3.43
C ASP A 194 17.71 11.02 2.35
N THR A 195 17.53 10.62 1.09
CA THR A 195 17.29 11.51 -0.05
C THR A 195 15.83 11.39 -0.48
N PRO A 196 15.10 12.51 -0.60
CA PRO A 196 13.77 12.50 -1.23
C PRO A 196 13.88 11.98 -2.66
N GLY A 197 12.99 11.04 -2.99
CA GLY A 197 13.04 10.34 -4.25
C GLY A 197 14.28 9.45 -4.45
N PRO A 198 14.44 8.85 -5.64
CA PRO A 198 13.46 8.83 -6.73
C PRO A 198 12.17 8.11 -6.33
N GLN A 199 11.01 8.70 -6.68
CA GLN A 199 9.70 8.08 -6.44
C GLN A 199 9.50 6.81 -7.27
N ILE A 200 10.08 6.78 -8.49
CA ILE A 200 10.09 5.64 -9.41
C ILE A 200 11.48 5.48 -10.00
N VAL A 201 11.98 4.24 -10.03
CA VAL A 201 13.18 3.84 -10.77
C VAL A 201 12.80 2.75 -11.77
N GLY A 202 13.00 3.02 -13.06
CA GLY A 202 12.67 2.11 -14.16
C GLY A 202 11.57 2.66 -15.07
N ASP A 203 11.36 1.99 -16.19
CA ASP A 203 10.39 2.43 -17.20
C ASP A 203 8.96 2.05 -16.79
N TYR A 204 8.02 2.96 -17.01
CA TYR A 204 6.59 2.73 -16.83
C TYR A 204 5.80 3.40 -17.95
N THR A 205 4.55 2.95 -18.12
CA THR A 205 3.58 3.56 -19.03
C THR A 205 2.71 4.54 -18.25
N ASP A 206 2.81 5.82 -18.58
CA ASP A 206 1.94 6.87 -18.06
C ASP A 206 0.64 6.93 -18.88
N ASN A 207 -0.48 6.57 -18.27
CA ASN A 207 -1.81 6.66 -18.88
C ASN A 207 -2.55 7.98 -18.54
N GLY A 208 -1.91 8.89 -17.81
CA GLY A 208 -2.47 10.19 -17.40
C GLY A 208 -2.96 10.23 -15.96
N GLY A 209 -3.06 11.45 -15.42
CA GLY A 209 -3.60 11.73 -14.08
C GLY A 209 -2.66 11.43 -12.92
N ASN A 210 -1.42 11.01 -13.20
CA ASN A 210 -0.46 10.66 -12.16
C ASN A 210 0.19 11.91 -11.52
N THR A 211 0.44 11.85 -10.22
CA THR A 211 1.18 12.86 -9.45
C THR A 211 2.46 12.22 -8.92
N ILE A 212 3.63 12.74 -9.29
CA ILE A 212 4.93 12.16 -8.90
C ILE A 212 5.82 13.28 -8.38
N GLU A 213 5.91 13.39 -7.05
CA GLU A 213 6.55 14.51 -6.37
C GLU A 213 7.47 14.04 -5.24
N ASP A 214 8.48 14.83 -4.87
CA ASP A 214 9.40 14.43 -3.79
C ASP A 214 8.74 14.46 -2.41
N GLU A 215 7.79 15.37 -2.21
CA GLU A 215 6.98 15.50 -1.00
C GLU A 215 5.52 15.18 -1.34
N CYS A 216 4.77 14.70 -0.36
CA CYS A 216 3.35 14.47 -0.57
C CYS A 216 2.57 15.78 -0.63
N PRO A 217 1.60 15.90 -1.55
CA PRO A 217 0.56 16.90 -1.41
C PRO A 217 0.00 16.75 -0.01
N VAL A 218 -0.05 17.85 0.73
CA VAL A 218 -0.65 17.84 2.05
C VAL A 218 -2.14 17.63 1.86
N ASP A 219 -2.64 16.55 2.44
CA ASP A 219 -4.06 16.28 2.57
C ASP A 219 -4.62 17.35 3.51
N CYS A 220 -5.03 18.47 2.92
CA CYS A 220 -5.71 19.55 3.63
C CYS A 220 -7.19 19.26 3.57
N VAL A 221 -7.66 18.41 4.48
CA VAL A 221 -9.09 18.16 4.69
C VAL A 221 -9.85 19.44 5.01
N GLU A 222 -9.12 20.48 5.45
CA GLU A 222 -9.61 21.82 5.69
C GLU A 222 -9.78 22.68 4.42
N ASP A 223 -9.23 22.27 3.27
CA ASP A 223 -9.52 22.83 1.94
C ASP A 223 -10.77 22.13 1.38
N ILE A 224 -11.89 22.47 1.99
CA ILE A 224 -13.20 21.87 1.73
C ILE A 224 -13.61 22.10 0.26
N ASN A 225 -13.15 23.18 -0.37
CA ASN A 225 -13.51 23.52 -1.74
C ASN A 225 -12.54 22.95 -2.79
N GLY A 226 -11.36 22.49 -2.36
CA GLY A 226 -10.35 21.81 -3.17
C GLY A 226 -9.58 22.75 -4.11
N ASP A 227 -9.41 24.03 -3.76
CA ASP A 227 -8.67 25.00 -4.57
C ASP A 227 -7.17 25.10 -4.23
N GLY A 228 -6.71 24.27 -3.29
CA GLY A 228 -5.34 24.17 -2.81
C GLY A 228 -5.00 25.18 -1.70
N THR A 229 -5.99 25.85 -1.10
CA THR A 229 -5.76 26.86 -0.06
C THR A 229 -6.88 26.89 0.98
N VAL A 230 -6.54 26.61 2.24
CA VAL A 230 -7.46 26.78 3.38
C VAL A 230 -7.68 28.27 3.62
N SER A 231 -8.85 28.77 3.24
CA SER A 231 -9.14 30.18 3.16
C SER A 231 -10.51 30.56 3.73
N VAL A 232 -10.90 31.82 3.50
CA VAL A 232 -12.25 32.29 3.86
C VAL A 232 -13.33 31.50 3.11
N SER A 233 -13.04 30.99 1.91
CA SER A 233 -13.99 30.21 1.13
C SER A 233 -14.38 28.92 1.86
N ASP A 234 -13.41 28.19 2.39
CA ASP A 234 -13.60 26.94 3.13
C ASP A 234 -14.31 27.20 4.45
N LEU A 235 -13.90 28.24 5.18
CA LEU A 235 -14.59 28.63 6.41
C LEU A 235 -16.07 28.98 6.16
N LEU A 236 -16.38 29.68 5.07
CA LEU A 236 -17.76 30.00 4.72
C LEU A 236 -18.55 28.77 4.29
N GLN A 237 -17.90 27.81 3.63
CA GLN A 237 -18.51 26.52 3.28
C GLN A 237 -18.84 25.72 4.54
N LEU A 238 -17.89 25.59 5.47
CA LEU A 238 -18.09 24.94 6.78
C LEU A 238 -19.23 25.60 7.58
N ILE A 239 -19.23 26.92 7.71
CA ILE A 239 -20.31 27.66 8.40
C ILE A 239 -21.65 27.46 7.70
N GLY A 240 -21.66 27.30 6.38
CA GLY A 240 -22.85 26.99 5.60
C GLY A 240 -23.48 25.62 5.92
N ALA A 241 -22.66 24.67 6.36
CA ALA A 241 -23.05 23.29 6.68
C ALA A 241 -23.31 23.04 8.18
N TRP A 242 -23.30 24.08 9.01
CA TRP A 242 -23.35 23.96 10.48
C TRP A 242 -24.50 23.09 11.00
N GLY A 243 -24.16 22.12 11.86
CA GLY A 243 -25.11 21.17 12.45
C GLY A 243 -24.92 19.73 11.95
N PRO A 244 -25.95 18.88 12.11
CA PRO A 244 -25.83 17.45 11.78
C PRO A 244 -25.50 17.23 10.30
N CYS A 245 -24.42 16.50 10.04
CA CYS A 245 -23.91 16.27 8.70
C CYS A 245 -23.18 14.93 8.66
N GLY A 246 -23.88 13.87 8.26
CA GLY A 246 -23.28 12.54 8.19
C GLY A 246 -22.58 12.34 6.84
N GLY A 247 -21.25 12.40 6.84
CA GLY A 247 -20.40 12.12 5.67
C GLY A 247 -20.37 13.25 4.64
N CYS A 248 -20.36 14.50 5.10
CA CYS A 248 -20.05 15.65 4.26
C CYS A 248 -18.62 16.11 4.51
N ASP A 249 -18.04 16.79 3.52
CA ASP A 249 -16.64 17.21 3.54
C ASP A 249 -16.38 18.27 4.65
N GLU A 250 -17.43 18.95 5.13
CA GLU A 250 -17.35 19.93 6.21
C GLU A 250 -17.25 19.34 7.63
N ASP A 251 -17.54 18.04 7.83
CA ASP A 251 -17.40 17.30 9.11
C ASP A 251 -16.00 16.68 9.18
N ILE A 252 -15.01 17.53 9.39
CA ILE A 252 -13.58 17.22 9.23
C ILE A 252 -13.10 16.16 10.22
N ASP A 253 -13.71 16.08 11.41
CA ASP A 253 -13.37 15.09 12.42
C ASP A 253 -14.27 13.83 12.42
N ASP A 254 -15.12 13.67 11.39
CA ASP A 254 -16.06 12.56 11.20
C ASP A 254 -16.97 12.31 12.44
N SER A 255 -17.30 13.35 13.20
CA SER A 255 -18.12 13.23 14.41
C SER A 255 -19.62 13.03 14.12
N GLY A 256 -20.03 13.29 12.88
CA GLY A 256 -21.42 13.31 12.41
C GLY A 256 -22.10 14.68 12.54
N GLU A 257 -21.38 15.71 12.99
CA GLU A 257 -21.90 17.08 13.15
C GLU A 257 -20.82 18.12 12.85
N VAL A 258 -21.08 19.03 11.90
CA VAL A 258 -20.24 20.22 11.67
C VAL A 258 -20.43 21.20 12.82
N ASN A 259 -19.39 21.40 13.61
CA ASN A 259 -19.45 22.18 14.83
C ASN A 259 -18.17 23.01 15.08
N VAL A 260 -18.00 23.48 16.32
CA VAL A 260 -16.85 24.32 16.70
C VAL A 260 -15.52 23.57 16.56
N SER A 261 -15.52 22.24 16.72
CA SER A 261 -14.35 21.38 16.52
C SER A 261 -13.81 21.53 15.10
N ASP A 262 -14.66 21.31 14.09
CA ASP A 262 -14.31 21.42 12.67
C ASP A 262 -13.85 22.84 12.31
N LEU A 263 -14.55 23.87 12.83
CA LEU A 263 -14.17 25.26 12.61
C LEU A 263 -12.76 25.56 13.15
N LEU A 264 -12.40 25.02 14.32
CA LEU A 264 -11.07 25.23 14.89
C LEU A 264 -10.00 24.52 14.08
N THR A 265 -10.31 23.37 13.48
CA THR A 265 -9.43 22.63 12.57
C THR A 265 -9.14 23.48 11.32
N VAL A 266 -10.16 24.03 10.65
CA VAL A 266 -9.98 24.94 9.50
C VAL A 266 -9.15 26.17 9.85
N ILE A 267 -9.42 26.81 10.99
CA ILE A 267 -8.64 27.99 11.42
C ILE A 267 -7.18 27.63 11.73
N ALA A 268 -6.93 26.42 12.25
CA ALA A 268 -5.58 25.98 12.57
C ALA A 268 -4.74 25.71 11.31
N ALA A 269 -5.38 25.28 10.22
CA ALA A 269 -4.74 24.96 8.94
C ALA A 269 -4.70 26.15 7.94
N TRP A 270 -4.99 27.38 8.39
CA TRP A 270 -5.15 28.54 7.50
C TRP A 270 -3.91 28.84 6.64
N GLY A 271 -4.09 28.90 5.33
CA GLY A 271 -3.02 29.14 4.36
C GLY A 271 -3.02 28.12 3.23
N ASP A 272 -1.93 28.11 2.46
CA ASP A 272 -1.73 27.12 1.40
C ASP A 272 -1.58 25.73 2.03
N CYS A 273 -2.04 24.69 1.31
CA CYS A 273 -1.84 23.31 1.70
C CYS A 273 -0.36 22.91 1.47
N GLU A 274 0.52 23.24 2.41
CA GLU A 274 1.97 22.96 2.40
C GLU A 274 2.39 21.88 3.41
#